data_AF-A0A967A8Q4-F1
#
_entry.id   AF-A0A967A8Q4-F1
#
_cell.length_a   1.000
_cell.length_b   1.000
_cell.length_c   1.000
_cell.angle_alpha   90.00
_cell.angle_beta   90.00
_cell.angle_gamma   90.00
#
_symmetry.space_group_name_H-M   'P 1'
#
loop_
_entity.id
_entity.type
_entity.pdbx_description
1 polymer ?
#
loop_
_entity_poly.entity_id
_entity_poly.type
_entity_poly.pdbx_seq_one_letter_code
_entity_poly.pdbx_strand_id
1 'polypeptide(L)'
;MARFRPRTTFRLVTHLRGEQPGPIPAWKREEQGLSRHLQDRWSTLHRHCADSSSHLRLVRLVRRLTHADYGVRESALAEVELATQLIRTGIHVTFLPESQARTADLECRVGHERFFVEVTTMVGSAERQRLPLRGLHRDEVAGDEEDRGVVLTHRILARIRQKAKQLADYADPVVLSISIPRADLQGDKPSRPEPTWLDLKILAGMVTVLLTKLSTLSTVLISLWDVESVPSKAGTRLVNVELIERPKRQKTQPRVRMLVLNPSASAPLSESHHDLIRQTL
;
A
#
# COMPACT_ATOMS: atom_id res chain seq x y z
N MET A 1 41.75 -27.99 -8.43
CA MET A 1 40.51 -28.57 -8.98
C MET A 1 39.76 -29.31 -7.89
N ALA A 2 38.73 -28.70 -7.31
CA ALA A 2 37.89 -29.32 -6.30
C ALA A 2 36.53 -29.70 -6.91
N ARG A 3 36.21 -30.98 -6.87
CA ARG A 3 35.00 -31.60 -7.45
C ARG A 3 33.79 -31.34 -6.55
N PHE A 4 32.75 -30.72 -7.09
CA PHE A 4 31.45 -30.55 -6.45
C PHE A 4 30.68 -31.88 -6.49
N ARG A 5 30.19 -32.36 -5.34
CA ARG A 5 29.22 -33.45 -5.23
C ARG A 5 27.99 -32.94 -4.46
N PRO A 6 26.76 -33.06 -5.00
CA PRO A 6 25.56 -32.70 -4.28
C PRO A 6 25.10 -33.87 -3.39
N ARG A 7 24.68 -33.59 -2.15
CA ARG A 7 24.04 -34.57 -1.27
C ARG A 7 22.64 -34.11 -0.86
N THR A 8 21.68 -34.94 -1.28
CA THR A 8 20.42 -35.33 -0.63
C THR A 8 19.28 -34.31 -0.49
N THR A 9 18.25 -34.57 -1.30
CA THR A 9 16.86 -34.13 -1.22
C THR A 9 16.18 -34.62 0.06
N PHE A 10 15.54 -33.72 0.81
CA PHE A 10 14.62 -34.08 1.89
C PHE A 10 13.21 -34.35 1.32
N ARG A 11 12.71 -35.58 1.54
CA ARG A 11 11.28 -35.93 1.38
C ARG A 11 10.54 -35.54 2.66
N LEU A 12 9.58 -34.64 2.56
CA LEU A 12 8.64 -34.35 3.63
C LEU A 12 7.49 -35.38 3.57
N VAL A 13 7.44 -36.28 4.54
CA VAL A 13 6.28 -37.17 4.76
C VAL A 13 5.38 -36.49 5.78
N THR A 14 4.21 -36.03 5.36
CA THR A 14 3.16 -35.54 6.26
C THR A 14 2.21 -36.67 6.62
N HIS A 15 2.25 -37.10 7.88
CA HIS A 15 1.21 -37.94 8.47
C HIS A 15 -0.05 -37.10 8.70
N LEU A 16 -1.12 -37.41 7.98
CA LEU A 16 -2.48 -36.95 8.26
C LEU A 16 -3.05 -37.76 9.43
N ARG A 17 -3.29 -37.11 10.57
CA ARG A 17 -4.31 -37.54 11.55
C ARG A 17 -5.39 -36.49 11.63
N GLY A 18 -6.63 -36.96 11.58
CA GLY A 18 -7.83 -36.15 11.45
C GLY A 18 -8.12 -35.32 12.70
N GLU A 19 -8.45 -34.06 12.45
CA GLU A 19 -9.25 -33.22 13.30
C GLU A 19 -10.39 -32.66 12.44
N GLN A 20 -11.58 -32.58 13.03
CA GLN A 20 -12.81 -32.12 12.37
C GLN A 20 -12.61 -30.73 11.74
N PRO A 21 -13.17 -30.46 10.55
CA PRO A 21 -13.06 -29.14 9.96
C PRO A 21 -13.89 -28.15 10.77
N GLY A 22 -13.20 -27.25 11.47
CA GLY A 22 -13.79 -26.00 11.93
C GLY A 22 -14.41 -25.22 10.75
N PRO A 23 -15.25 -24.20 11.03
CA PRO A 23 -15.94 -23.45 9.98
C PRO A 23 -14.92 -22.91 8.98
N ILE A 24 -15.07 -23.40 7.74
CA ILE A 24 -14.25 -23.05 6.61
C ILE A 24 -14.37 -21.53 6.37
N PRO A 25 -13.26 -20.76 6.41
CA PRO A 25 -13.31 -19.33 6.16
C PRO A 25 -13.78 -19.06 4.72
N ALA A 26 -14.48 -17.94 4.51
CA ALA A 26 -15.25 -17.65 3.28
C ALA A 26 -14.47 -17.74 1.95
N TRP A 27 -13.13 -17.72 1.98
CA TRP A 27 -12.28 -17.84 0.80
C TRP A 27 -12.23 -19.26 0.20
N LYS A 28 -12.71 -20.29 0.91
CA LYS A 28 -12.84 -21.65 0.32
C LYS A 28 -14.09 -21.82 -0.57
N ARG A 29 -14.87 -20.75 -0.80
CA ARG A 29 -15.91 -20.73 -1.86
C ARG A 29 -15.39 -20.27 -3.23
N GLU A 30 -14.15 -19.79 -3.32
CA GLU A 30 -13.55 -19.33 -4.58
C GLU A 30 -12.64 -20.39 -5.23
N GLU A 31 -13.21 -21.55 -5.59
CA GLU A 31 -12.55 -22.51 -6.48
C GLU A 31 -12.55 -22.06 -7.97
N GLN A 32 -12.72 -20.77 -8.27
CA GLN A 32 -12.95 -20.25 -9.63
C GLN A 32 -12.22 -18.92 -9.93
N GLY A 33 -10.89 -18.91 -9.93
CA GLY A 33 -10.10 -17.86 -10.57
C GLY A 33 -10.20 -16.44 -9.97
N LEU A 34 -9.57 -15.48 -10.66
CA LEU A 34 -9.54 -14.06 -10.25
C LEU A 34 -10.95 -13.45 -10.34
N SER A 35 -11.30 -12.53 -9.43
CA SER A 35 -12.56 -11.78 -9.54
C SER A 35 -12.62 -11.01 -10.88
N ARG A 36 -13.82 -10.82 -11.46
CA ARG A 36 -13.99 -10.12 -12.76
C ARG A 36 -13.28 -8.77 -12.80
N HIS A 37 -13.37 -8.01 -11.72
CA HIS A 37 -12.69 -6.71 -11.60
C HIS A 37 -11.16 -6.83 -11.68
N LEU A 38 -10.60 -7.88 -11.10
CA LEU A 38 -9.16 -8.15 -11.13
C LEU A 38 -8.71 -8.65 -12.51
N GLN A 39 -9.56 -9.42 -13.18
CA GLN A 39 -9.35 -9.84 -14.56
C GLN A 39 -9.35 -8.65 -15.53
N ASP A 40 -10.25 -7.68 -15.34
CA ASP A 40 -10.28 -6.44 -16.15
C ASP A 40 -9.01 -5.60 -15.92
N ARG A 41 -8.56 -5.45 -14.67
CA ARG A 41 -7.28 -4.79 -14.32
C ARG A 41 -6.11 -5.48 -15.00
N TRP A 42 -6.03 -6.80 -14.89
CA TRP A 42 -5.01 -7.62 -15.54
C TRP A 42 -5.00 -7.42 -17.06
N SER A 43 -6.15 -7.49 -17.73
CA SER A 43 -6.25 -7.32 -19.18
C SER A 43 -5.83 -5.92 -19.65
N THR A 44 -6.06 -4.90 -18.82
CA THR A 44 -5.61 -3.53 -19.08
C THR A 44 -4.09 -3.44 -18.99
N LEU A 45 -3.52 -3.94 -17.90
CA LEU A 45 -2.08 -3.92 -17.66
C LEU A 45 -1.33 -4.76 -18.70
N HIS A 46 -1.81 -5.95 -19.02
CA HIS A 46 -1.19 -6.84 -20.00
C HIS A 46 -1.14 -6.23 -21.40
N ARG A 47 -2.19 -5.49 -21.82
CA ARG A 47 -2.19 -4.79 -23.11
C ARG A 47 -1.23 -3.60 -23.15
N HIS A 48 -0.94 -3.02 -21.98
CA HIS A 48 -0.14 -1.81 -21.86
C HIS A 48 1.35 -2.09 -21.60
N CYS A 49 1.70 -3.27 -21.07
CA CYS A 49 3.09 -3.66 -20.92
C CYS A 49 3.78 -3.69 -22.29
N ALA A 50 4.79 -2.85 -22.49
CA ALA A 50 5.51 -2.80 -23.76
C ALA A 50 6.71 -3.75 -23.79
N ASP A 51 7.32 -4.03 -22.63
CA ASP A 51 8.56 -4.78 -22.51
C ASP A 51 8.38 -6.15 -21.83
N SER A 52 9.30 -7.07 -22.12
CA SER A 52 9.25 -8.44 -21.61
C SER A 52 9.45 -8.52 -20.09
N SER A 53 10.23 -7.62 -19.50
CA SER A 53 10.44 -7.57 -18.04
C SER A 53 9.16 -7.21 -17.29
N SER A 54 8.42 -6.20 -17.76
CA SER A 54 7.15 -5.80 -17.20
C SER A 54 6.13 -6.92 -17.25
N HIS A 55 6.04 -7.64 -18.37
CA HIS A 55 5.18 -8.82 -18.48
C HIS A 55 5.53 -9.89 -17.44
N LEU A 56 6.82 -10.19 -17.25
CA LEU A 56 7.26 -11.16 -16.24
C LEU A 56 6.93 -10.71 -14.81
N ARG A 57 7.12 -9.41 -14.49
CA ARG A 57 6.78 -8.84 -13.18
C ARG A 57 5.26 -8.89 -12.93
N LEU A 58 4.46 -8.55 -13.95
CA LEU A 58 2.99 -8.68 -13.92
C LEU A 58 2.55 -10.10 -13.56
N VAL A 59 3.10 -11.11 -14.25
CA VAL A 59 2.76 -12.52 -14.00
C VAL A 59 3.08 -12.91 -12.55
N ARG A 60 4.19 -12.43 -11.99
CA ARG A 60 4.52 -12.65 -10.57
C ARG A 60 3.54 -11.97 -9.63
N LEU A 61 3.13 -10.73 -9.93
CA LEU A 61 2.12 -10.03 -9.15
C LEU A 61 0.80 -10.79 -9.14
N VAL A 62 0.35 -11.31 -10.28
CA VAL A 62 -0.88 -12.11 -10.32
C VAL A 62 -0.78 -13.37 -9.49
N ARG A 63 0.35 -14.08 -9.53
CA ARG A 63 0.57 -15.23 -8.65
C ARG A 63 0.52 -14.85 -7.17
N ARG A 64 1.01 -13.66 -6.81
CA ARG A 64 0.95 -13.14 -5.43
C ARG A 64 -0.47 -12.82 -4.97
N LEU A 65 -1.39 -12.49 -5.87
CA LEU A 65 -2.80 -12.26 -5.53
C LEU A 65 -3.50 -13.53 -5.03
N THR A 66 -3.02 -14.70 -5.44
CA THR A 66 -3.50 -16.01 -4.97
C THR A 66 -2.69 -16.57 -3.79
N HIS A 67 -1.74 -15.80 -3.24
CA HIS A 67 -0.86 -16.27 -2.18
C HIS A 67 -1.61 -16.43 -0.84
N ALA A 68 -1.20 -17.38 0.00
CA ALA A 68 -1.86 -17.61 1.30
C ALA A 68 -1.67 -16.43 2.27
N ASP A 69 -0.48 -15.82 2.26
CA ASP A 69 -0.16 -14.64 3.05
C ASP A 69 -0.98 -13.41 2.59
N TYR A 70 -1.78 -12.86 3.51
CA TYR A 70 -2.61 -11.68 3.28
C TYR A 70 -1.78 -10.42 2.95
N GLY A 71 -0.66 -10.20 3.62
CA GLY A 71 0.22 -9.07 3.34
C GLY A 71 0.81 -9.10 1.93
N VAL A 72 1.19 -10.29 1.47
CA VAL A 72 1.68 -10.49 0.09
C VAL A 72 0.58 -10.18 -0.93
N ARG A 73 -0.66 -10.61 -0.66
CA ARG A 73 -1.81 -10.33 -1.53
C ARG A 73 -2.13 -8.84 -1.61
N GLU A 74 -2.25 -8.17 -0.48
CA GLU A 74 -2.61 -6.74 -0.42
C GLU A 74 -1.50 -5.85 -0.99
N SER A 75 -0.23 -6.26 -0.85
CA SER A 75 0.89 -5.60 -1.54
C SER A 75 0.74 -5.69 -3.06
N ALA A 76 0.48 -6.89 -3.59
CA ALA A 76 0.30 -7.07 -5.02
C ALA A 76 -0.95 -6.36 -5.55
N LEU A 77 -2.04 -6.36 -4.77
CA LEU A 77 -3.29 -5.69 -5.12
C LEU A 77 -3.11 -4.17 -5.21
N ALA A 78 -2.39 -3.56 -4.27
CA ALA A 78 -2.12 -2.13 -4.28
C ALA A 78 -1.30 -1.70 -5.50
N GLU A 79 -0.26 -2.47 -5.85
CA GLU A 79 0.60 -2.21 -7.02
C GLU A 79 -0.21 -2.32 -8.33
N VAL A 80 -0.98 -3.39 -8.49
CA VAL A 80 -1.86 -3.61 -9.65
C VAL A 80 -2.94 -2.53 -9.77
N GLU A 81 -3.54 -2.14 -8.64
CA GLU A 81 -4.57 -1.11 -8.61
C GLU A 81 -4.02 0.24 -9.07
N LEU A 82 -2.91 0.68 -8.46
CA LEU A 82 -2.32 1.97 -8.76
C LEU A 82 -1.82 2.02 -10.20
N ALA A 83 -1.11 1.00 -10.66
CA ALA A 83 -0.64 0.93 -12.05
C ALA A 83 -1.81 1.03 -13.05
N THR A 84 -2.94 0.34 -12.76
CA THR A 84 -4.13 0.43 -13.62
C THR A 84 -4.71 1.84 -13.65
N GLN A 85 -4.72 2.54 -12.51
CA GLN A 85 -5.24 3.90 -12.42
C GLN A 85 -4.37 4.91 -13.15
N LEU A 86 -3.04 4.81 -13.01
CA LEU A 86 -2.09 5.66 -13.74
C LEU A 86 -2.23 5.47 -15.26
N ILE A 87 -2.37 4.24 -15.74
CA ILE A 87 -2.60 3.98 -17.17
C ILE A 87 -3.90 4.61 -17.66
N ARG A 88 -4.97 4.55 -16.85
CA ARG A 88 -6.27 5.14 -17.22
C ARG A 88 -6.22 6.67 -17.32
N THR A 89 -5.28 7.33 -16.63
CA THR A 89 -5.05 8.77 -16.77
C THR A 89 -4.09 9.10 -17.92
N GLY A 90 -3.62 8.09 -18.67
CA GLY A 90 -2.73 8.29 -19.83
C GLY A 90 -1.23 8.26 -19.48
N ILE A 91 -0.87 7.86 -18.26
CA ILE A 91 0.53 7.70 -17.86
C ILE A 91 1.06 6.36 -18.38
N HIS A 92 2.22 6.39 -19.03
CA HIS A 92 2.87 5.14 -19.45
C HIS A 92 3.58 4.51 -18.25
N VAL A 93 3.23 3.27 -17.91
CA VAL A 93 3.77 2.55 -16.75
C VAL A 93 4.63 1.37 -17.18
N THR A 94 5.85 1.31 -16.64
CA THR A 94 6.79 0.19 -16.74
C THR A 94 7.00 -0.41 -15.35
N PHE A 95 6.87 -1.73 -15.23
CA PHE A 95 7.11 -2.42 -13.97
C PHE A 95 8.60 -2.71 -13.82
N LEU A 96 9.21 -2.18 -12.78
CA LEU A 96 10.62 -2.40 -12.51
C LEU A 96 10.86 -3.82 -11.95
N PRO A 97 11.98 -4.45 -12.33
CA PRO A 97 12.27 -5.80 -11.88
C PRO A 97 12.50 -5.85 -10.37
N GLU A 98 12.11 -6.97 -9.75
CA GLU A 98 12.47 -7.28 -8.37
C GLU A 98 13.99 -7.44 -8.28
N SER A 99 14.69 -6.38 -7.88
CA SER A 99 16.13 -6.40 -7.70
C SER A 99 16.48 -6.45 -6.22
N GLN A 100 17.70 -6.92 -5.91
CA GLN A 100 18.23 -6.79 -4.54
C GLN A 100 18.63 -5.34 -4.22
N ALA A 101 18.70 -4.46 -5.23
CA ALA A 101 18.88 -3.03 -5.04
C ALA A 101 17.54 -2.39 -4.63
N ARG A 102 17.61 -1.29 -3.88
CA ARG A 102 16.43 -0.58 -3.38
C ARG A 102 15.82 0.26 -4.49
N THR A 103 15.11 -0.39 -5.40
CA THR A 103 14.45 0.27 -6.53
C THR A 103 12.98 0.50 -6.24
N ALA A 104 12.42 1.54 -6.86
CA ALA A 104 10.98 1.74 -6.93
C ALA A 104 10.30 0.56 -7.65
N ASP A 105 8.98 0.43 -7.49
CA ASP A 105 8.21 -0.62 -8.14
C ASP A 105 7.88 -0.27 -9.60
N LEU A 106 7.62 1.00 -9.89
CA LEU A 106 7.19 1.47 -11.20
C LEU A 106 8.05 2.63 -11.71
N GLU A 107 8.36 2.61 -13.00
CA GLU A 107 8.76 3.79 -13.77
C GLU A 107 7.54 4.29 -14.56
N CYS A 108 7.24 5.57 -14.41
CA CYS A 108 6.12 6.23 -15.04
C CYS A 108 6.62 7.32 -15.98
N ARG A 109 5.97 7.48 -17.15
CA ARG A 109 6.33 8.49 -18.14
C ARG A 109 5.12 9.26 -18.64
N VAL A 110 5.31 10.57 -18.80
CA VAL A 110 4.35 11.49 -19.43
C VAL A 110 5.12 12.25 -20.50
N GLY A 111 4.90 11.89 -21.76
CA GLY A 111 5.74 12.35 -22.87
C GLY A 111 7.21 11.94 -22.67
N HIS A 112 8.10 12.93 -22.56
CA HIS A 112 9.53 12.70 -22.36
C HIS A 112 9.97 12.71 -20.90
N GLU A 113 9.11 13.18 -20.00
CA GLU A 113 9.38 13.24 -18.58
C GLU A 113 9.10 11.90 -17.92
N ARG A 114 9.86 11.60 -16.87
CA ARG A 114 9.71 10.39 -16.08
C ARG A 114 9.61 10.71 -14.59
N PHE A 115 8.98 9.82 -13.86
CA PHE A 115 8.99 9.79 -12.40
C PHE A 115 8.86 8.34 -11.93
N PHE A 116 9.23 8.08 -10.69
CA PHE A 116 9.20 6.75 -10.10
C PHE A 116 8.09 6.66 -9.06
N VAL A 117 7.50 5.47 -8.94
CA VAL A 117 6.47 5.20 -7.94
C VAL A 117 6.87 4.01 -7.09
N GLU A 118 7.00 4.24 -5.79
CA GLU A 118 7.13 3.19 -4.79
C GLU A 118 5.75 2.86 -4.22
N VAL A 119 5.33 1.60 -4.29
CA VAL A 119 4.05 1.16 -3.75
C VAL A 119 4.28 0.35 -2.48
N THR A 120 3.73 0.82 -1.37
CA THR A 120 3.78 0.09 -0.10
C THR A 120 2.40 -0.11 0.46
N THR A 121 2.13 -1.33 0.90
CA THR A 121 0.93 -1.63 1.68
C THR A 121 1.30 -1.74 3.16
N MET A 122 0.46 -1.18 4.02
CA MET A 122 0.60 -1.29 5.47
C MET A 122 -0.43 -2.28 6.00
N VAL A 123 0.01 -3.55 6.12
CA VAL A 123 -0.78 -4.60 6.74
C VAL A 123 -0.43 -4.82 8.21
N GLY A 124 -1.42 -5.14 9.03
CA GLY A 124 -1.22 -5.52 10.43
C GLY A 124 -0.50 -6.86 10.52
N SER A 125 0.65 -6.91 11.19
CA SER A 125 1.40 -8.16 11.38
C SER A 125 0.74 -9.04 12.45
N ALA A 126 0.45 -10.31 12.14
CA ALA A 126 -0.05 -11.30 13.09
C ALA A 126 0.88 -11.50 14.31
N GLU A 127 2.20 -11.36 14.14
CA GLU A 127 3.20 -11.56 15.21
C GLU A 127 3.25 -10.44 16.27
N ARG A 128 2.76 -9.23 15.96
CA ARG A 128 2.74 -8.11 16.94
C ARG A 128 1.57 -8.18 17.93
N GLN A 129 0.76 -9.23 17.89
CA GLN A 129 -0.24 -9.52 18.94
C GLN A 129 0.40 -9.94 20.28
N ARG A 130 1.73 -10.12 20.36
CA ARG A 130 2.46 -10.56 21.57
C ARG A 130 3.39 -9.51 22.17
N LEU A 131 3.14 -8.22 21.97
CA LEU A 131 3.72 -7.23 22.88
C LEU A 131 2.89 -7.26 24.18
N PRO A 132 3.45 -7.63 25.34
CA PRO A 132 2.73 -7.47 26.58
C PRO A 132 2.55 -5.96 26.79
N LEU A 133 1.30 -5.51 26.76
CA LEU A 133 0.88 -4.24 27.35
C LEU A 133 1.12 -4.34 28.87
N ARG A 134 2.38 -4.31 29.30
CA ARG A 134 2.74 -4.13 30.70
C ARG A 134 2.67 -2.64 30.97
N GLY A 135 1.59 -2.20 31.63
CA GLY A 135 1.63 -0.95 32.37
C GLY A 135 0.41 -0.03 32.32
N LEU A 136 -0.73 -0.40 31.72
CA LEU A 136 -1.93 0.43 31.82
C LEU A 136 -3.02 -0.30 32.60
N HIS A 137 -3.30 0.29 33.76
CA HIS A 137 -4.37 -0.04 34.68
C HIS A 137 -5.70 -0.16 33.92
N ARG A 138 -6.48 -1.19 34.25
CA ARG A 138 -7.92 -1.23 33.97
C ARG A 138 -8.55 -0.02 34.64
N ASP A 139 -8.92 0.97 33.85
CA ASP A 139 -10.15 1.77 33.94
C ASP A 139 -10.22 2.68 32.70
N GLU A 140 -11.44 2.92 32.21
CA GLU A 140 -11.82 3.81 31.07
C GLU A 140 -11.89 3.18 29.66
N VAL A 141 -13.05 2.62 29.35
CA VAL A 141 -13.53 2.17 28.02
C VAL A 141 -13.80 3.35 27.05
N ALA A 142 -13.16 4.50 27.26
CA ALA A 142 -13.34 5.71 26.45
C ALA A 142 -12.04 6.24 25.80
N GLY A 143 -10.86 5.69 26.15
CA GLY A 143 -9.56 6.14 25.65
C GLY A 143 -8.99 5.36 24.46
N ASP A 144 -9.50 4.15 24.17
CA ASP A 144 -8.88 3.22 23.20
C ASP A 144 -9.09 3.61 21.72
N GLU A 145 -10.07 4.46 21.41
CA GLU A 145 -10.48 4.76 20.02
C GLU A 145 -9.68 5.91 19.39
N GLU A 146 -9.40 6.99 20.15
CA GLU A 146 -8.58 8.13 19.71
C GLU A 146 -7.10 7.70 19.55
N ASP A 147 -6.64 6.77 20.39
CA ASP A 147 -5.31 6.18 20.31
C ASP A 147 -5.06 5.42 19.00
N ARG A 148 -6.07 4.77 18.41
CA ARG A 148 -5.89 4.04 17.14
C ARG A 148 -5.58 4.96 15.97
N GLY A 149 -6.26 6.10 15.88
CA GLY A 149 -6.00 7.11 14.86
C GLY A 149 -4.60 7.71 14.99
N VAL A 150 -4.17 7.96 16.23
CA VAL A 150 -2.82 8.44 16.56
C VAL A 150 -1.76 7.40 16.20
N VAL A 151 -1.97 6.14 16.58
CA VAL A 151 -1.08 5.01 16.24
C VAL A 151 -0.96 4.84 14.73
N LEU A 152 -2.08 4.90 13.99
CA LEU A 152 -2.07 4.81 12.54
C LEU A 152 -1.26 5.96 11.93
N THR A 153 -1.47 7.19 12.41
CA THR A 153 -0.71 8.37 11.99
C THR A 153 0.79 8.17 12.21
N HIS A 154 1.21 7.73 13.39
CA HIS A 154 2.62 7.46 13.67
C HIS A 154 3.20 6.36 12.77
N ARG A 155 2.44 5.30 12.49
CA ARG A 155 2.87 4.23 11.58
C ARG A 155 3.03 4.73 10.15
N ILE A 156 2.12 5.57 9.65
CA ILE A 156 2.23 6.20 8.33
C ILE A 156 3.51 7.04 8.25
N LEU A 157 3.73 7.93 9.23
CA LEU A 157 4.92 8.79 9.25
C LEU A 157 6.22 7.98 9.34
N ALA A 158 6.23 6.91 10.15
CA ALA A 158 7.36 5.99 10.24
C ALA A 158 7.62 5.28 8.91
N ARG A 159 6.57 4.83 8.22
CA ARG A 159 6.67 4.19 6.91
C ARG A 159 7.20 5.15 5.85
N ILE A 160 6.73 6.39 5.81
CA ILE A 160 7.23 7.43 4.90
C ILE A 160 8.74 7.64 5.11
N ARG A 161 9.19 7.81 6.37
CA ARG A 161 10.62 7.95 6.68
C ARG A 161 11.42 6.74 6.25
N GLN A 162 10.91 5.54 6.51
CA GLN A 162 11.58 4.30 6.14
C GLN A 162 11.77 4.20 4.61
N LYS A 163 10.71 4.47 3.85
CA LYS A 163 10.74 4.40 2.39
C LYS A 163 11.57 5.51 1.76
N ALA A 164 11.51 6.73 2.28
CA ALA A 164 12.38 7.82 1.85
C ALA A 164 13.88 7.45 1.95
N LYS A 165 14.30 6.80 3.05
CA LYS A 165 15.68 6.31 3.20
C LYS A 165 16.05 5.20 2.20
N GLN A 166 15.07 4.40 1.76
CA GLN A 166 15.33 3.36 0.77
C GLN A 166 15.52 3.95 -0.64
N LEU A 167 14.86 5.08 -0.91
CA LEU A 167 14.83 5.73 -2.21
C LEU A 167 15.83 6.89 -2.31
N ALA A 168 16.70 7.07 -1.32
CA ALA A 168 17.58 8.24 -1.19
C ALA A 168 18.50 8.47 -2.41
N ASP A 169 18.79 7.42 -3.18
CA ASP A 169 19.68 7.45 -4.34
C ASP A 169 18.97 7.86 -5.64
N TYR A 170 17.65 8.08 -5.63
CA TYR A 170 16.91 8.56 -6.80
C TYR A 170 17.15 10.06 -7.03
N ALA A 171 17.50 10.40 -8.28
CA ALA A 171 17.66 11.78 -8.73
C ALA A 171 16.43 12.35 -9.45
N ASP A 172 15.56 11.47 -9.97
CA ASP A 172 14.29 11.85 -10.62
C ASP A 172 13.15 11.95 -9.58
N PRO A 173 12.01 12.57 -9.93
CA PRO A 173 10.88 12.68 -9.02
C PRO A 173 10.35 11.32 -8.54
N VAL A 174 10.03 11.23 -7.25
CA VAL A 174 9.56 10.00 -6.59
C VAL A 174 8.22 10.22 -5.91
N VAL A 175 7.24 9.40 -6.27
CA VAL A 175 5.93 9.32 -5.62
C VAL A 175 5.89 8.09 -4.71
N LEU A 176 5.64 8.31 -3.43
CA LEU A 176 5.39 7.21 -2.49
C LEU A 176 3.89 6.98 -2.35
N SER A 177 3.41 5.81 -2.76
CA SER A 177 2.03 5.39 -2.57
C SER A 177 1.90 4.44 -1.39
N ILE A 178 1.09 4.81 -0.39
CA ILE A 178 0.80 4.02 0.80
C ILE A 178 -0.66 3.57 0.75
N SER A 179 -0.89 2.25 0.66
CA SER A 179 -2.23 1.66 0.78
C SER A 179 -2.43 1.05 2.17
N ILE A 180 -3.56 1.34 2.81
CA ILE A 180 -3.94 0.83 4.12
C ILE A 180 -5.27 0.08 3.98
N PRO A 181 -5.24 -1.26 3.82
CA PRO A 181 -6.41 -2.09 3.56
C PRO A 181 -7.43 -2.13 4.71
N ARG A 182 -8.57 -2.75 4.41
CA ARG A 182 -9.78 -2.82 5.24
C ARG A 182 -9.63 -3.51 6.60
N ALA A 183 -8.67 -4.42 6.77
CA ALA A 183 -8.61 -5.32 7.94
C ALA A 183 -7.45 -5.02 8.92
N ASP A 184 -6.68 -3.96 8.68
CA ASP A 184 -5.24 -4.05 8.92
C ASP A 184 -4.76 -3.51 10.26
N LEU A 185 -5.69 -3.24 11.18
CA LEU A 185 -5.33 -3.11 12.60
C LEU A 185 -5.59 -4.38 13.41
N GLN A 186 -6.36 -5.36 12.91
CA GLN A 186 -6.80 -6.50 13.73
C GLN A 186 -6.14 -7.85 13.39
N GLY A 187 -5.56 -8.02 12.20
CA GLY A 187 -5.10 -9.36 11.75
C GLY A 187 -6.29 -10.32 11.59
N ASP A 188 -6.02 -11.60 11.30
CA ASP A 188 -6.99 -12.68 10.97
C ASP A 188 -8.08 -13.00 12.03
N LYS A 189 -8.33 -12.14 13.02
CA LYS A 189 -9.41 -12.32 13.98
C LYS A 189 -10.75 -11.94 13.33
N PRO A 190 -11.78 -12.80 13.41
CA PRO A 190 -13.12 -12.55 12.87
C PRO A 190 -13.94 -11.60 13.77
N SER A 191 -13.32 -10.56 14.31
CA SER A 191 -14.03 -9.50 15.03
C SER A 191 -14.62 -8.48 14.05
N ARG A 192 -15.85 -8.00 14.35
CA ARG A 192 -16.13 -6.55 14.36
C ARG A 192 -15.11 -5.65 13.62
N PRO A 193 -15.24 -5.27 12.33
CA PRO A 193 -14.44 -4.18 11.80
C PRO A 193 -14.79 -2.93 12.61
N GLU A 194 -13.92 -2.56 13.54
CA GLU A 194 -14.09 -1.36 14.36
C GLU A 194 -13.58 -0.18 13.53
N PRO A 195 -14.41 0.86 13.33
CA PRO A 195 -14.00 2.01 12.55
C PRO A 195 -12.77 2.67 13.19
N THR A 196 -11.77 2.98 12.38
CA THR A 196 -10.65 3.82 12.83
C THR A 196 -11.00 5.27 12.53
N TRP A 197 -11.18 6.08 13.57
CA TRP A 197 -11.39 7.51 13.42
C TRP A 197 -10.08 8.25 13.22
N LEU A 198 -10.06 9.20 12.30
CA LEU A 198 -8.85 9.93 11.95
C LEU A 198 -9.14 11.38 11.59
N ASP A 199 -8.40 12.30 12.23
CA ASP A 199 -8.37 13.69 11.80
C ASP A 199 -7.46 13.79 10.56
N LEU A 200 -8.10 13.82 9.39
CA LEU A 200 -7.41 13.84 8.10
C LEU A 200 -6.61 15.13 7.91
N LYS A 201 -7.00 16.26 8.53
CA LYS A 201 -6.24 17.52 8.41
C LYS A 201 -5.00 17.48 9.29
N ILE A 202 -5.08 16.91 10.49
CA ILE A 202 -3.90 16.70 11.34
C ILE A 202 -2.93 15.75 10.63
N LEU A 203 -3.40 14.61 10.10
CA LEU A 203 -2.53 13.71 9.34
C LEU A 203 -1.87 14.44 8.16
N ALA A 204 -2.63 15.17 7.35
CA ALA A 204 -2.11 15.95 6.23
C ALA A 204 -1.04 16.96 6.65
N GLY A 205 -1.27 17.67 7.76
CA GLY A 205 -0.32 18.63 8.33
C GLY A 205 0.96 17.96 8.80
N MET A 206 0.84 16.83 9.52
CA MET A 206 2.01 16.07 9.98
C MET A 206 2.83 15.48 8.83
N VAL A 207 2.17 14.98 7.79
CA VAL A 207 2.85 14.49 6.57
C VAL A 207 3.54 15.65 5.85
N THR A 208 2.87 16.79 5.71
CA THR A 208 3.45 18.00 5.10
C THR A 208 4.71 18.45 5.85
N VAL A 209 4.64 18.57 7.18
CA VAL A 209 5.80 18.94 8.01
C VAL A 209 6.91 17.91 7.89
N LEU A 210 6.59 16.61 7.86
CA LEU A 210 7.57 15.56 7.67
C LEU A 210 8.29 15.69 6.32
N LEU A 211 7.56 15.97 5.25
CA LEU A 211 8.09 16.04 3.89
C LEU A 211 9.11 17.18 3.70
N THR A 212 9.00 18.27 4.47
CA THR A 212 10.03 19.33 4.48
C THR A 212 11.43 18.83 4.83
N LYS A 213 11.54 17.66 5.47
CA LYS A 213 12.82 17.01 5.85
C LYS A 213 13.21 15.86 4.93
N LEU A 214 12.40 15.52 3.94
CA LEU A 214 12.56 14.35 3.07
C LEU A 214 12.58 14.78 1.60
N SER A 215 13.62 15.48 1.18
CA SER A 215 13.71 16.07 -0.17
C SER A 215 13.71 15.04 -1.30
N THR A 216 14.04 13.78 -1.02
CA THR A 216 13.97 12.68 -1.99
C THR A 216 12.55 12.42 -2.51
N LEU A 217 11.52 12.62 -1.69
CA LEU A 217 10.13 12.35 -2.10
C LEU A 217 9.52 13.60 -2.69
N SER A 218 8.97 13.50 -3.90
CA SER A 218 8.24 14.60 -4.53
C SER A 218 6.80 14.69 -4.03
N THR A 219 6.17 13.54 -3.75
CA THR A 219 4.77 13.46 -3.36
C THR A 219 4.49 12.17 -2.59
N VAL A 220 3.49 12.21 -1.69
CA VAL A 220 2.95 11.02 -1.01
C VAL A 220 1.47 10.88 -1.32
N LEU A 221 1.07 9.72 -1.84
CA LEU A 221 -0.32 9.33 -2.04
C LEU A 221 -0.72 8.33 -0.95
N ILE A 222 -1.73 8.64 -0.15
CA ILE A 222 -2.23 7.78 0.92
C ILE A 222 -3.65 7.33 0.58
N SER A 223 -3.85 6.02 0.52
CA SER A 223 -5.15 5.36 0.29
C SER A 223 -5.59 4.65 1.56
N LEU A 224 -6.69 5.11 2.17
CA LEU A 224 -7.27 4.53 3.38
C LEU A 224 -8.61 3.88 3.03
N TRP A 225 -8.75 2.58 3.28
CA TRP A 225 -9.95 1.85 2.90
C TRP A 225 -11.07 1.92 3.96
N ASP A 226 -10.73 1.77 5.24
CA ASP A 226 -11.71 1.66 6.35
C ASP A 226 -11.41 2.67 7.49
N VAL A 227 -11.36 3.96 7.14
CA VAL A 227 -11.16 5.07 8.10
C VAL A 227 -12.37 6.00 8.11
N GLU A 228 -12.83 6.42 9.29
CA GLU A 228 -13.82 7.47 9.49
C GLU A 228 -13.12 8.83 9.65
N SER A 229 -13.50 9.82 8.83
CA SER A 229 -13.05 11.18 9.06
C SER A 229 -13.76 11.76 10.28
N VAL A 230 -13.01 12.42 11.15
CA VAL A 230 -13.57 13.25 12.23
C VAL A 230 -13.45 14.73 11.89
N PRO A 231 -14.35 15.58 12.42
CA PRO A 231 -14.24 17.02 12.26
C PRO A 231 -12.90 17.51 12.78
N SER A 232 -12.12 18.12 11.90
CA SER A 232 -10.82 18.66 12.28
C SER A 232 -10.98 19.88 13.17
N LYS A 233 -10.25 19.91 14.29
CA LYS A 233 -10.07 21.11 15.13
C LYS A 233 -9.09 22.11 14.51
N ALA A 234 -8.29 21.69 13.52
CA ALA A 234 -7.36 22.56 12.81
C ALA A 234 -8.07 23.47 11.79
N GLY A 235 -7.83 24.78 11.91
CA GLY A 235 -8.31 25.82 10.98
C GLY A 235 -7.42 26.03 9.75
N THR A 236 -6.27 25.36 9.68
CA THR A 236 -5.29 25.56 8.61
C THR A 236 -5.73 24.90 7.31
N ARG A 237 -5.75 25.68 6.23
CA ARG A 237 -5.90 25.16 4.86
C ARG A 237 -4.51 24.84 4.30
N LEU A 238 -4.29 23.58 3.92
CA LEU A 238 -3.06 23.14 3.29
C LEU A 238 -3.23 23.22 1.77
N VAL A 239 -2.41 24.04 1.11
CA VAL A 239 -2.48 24.27 -0.35
C VAL A 239 -1.81 23.15 -1.15
N ASN A 240 -0.93 22.40 -0.52
CA ASN A 240 -0.17 21.29 -1.10
C ASN A 240 -0.84 19.92 -0.87
N VAL A 241 -2.11 19.91 -0.45
CA VAL A 241 -2.84 18.70 -0.10
C VAL A 241 -4.15 18.64 -0.86
N GLU A 242 -4.38 17.50 -1.50
CA GLU A 242 -5.65 17.17 -2.14
C GLU A 242 -6.25 15.94 -1.47
N LEU A 243 -7.54 16.00 -1.17
CA LEU A 243 -8.22 14.98 -0.39
C LEU A 243 -9.60 14.69 -0.99
N ILE A 244 -9.86 13.42 -1.27
CA ILE A 244 -11.19 12.92 -1.62
C ILE A 244 -11.65 11.95 -0.55
N GLU A 245 -12.82 12.22 0.02
CA GLU A 245 -13.56 11.28 0.84
C GLU A 245 -14.77 10.75 0.07
N ARG A 246 -14.91 9.44 0.03
CA ARG A 246 -16.00 8.73 -0.63
C ARG A 246 -17.02 8.21 0.38
N PRO A 247 -18.30 8.06 -0.03
CA PRO A 247 -19.30 7.41 0.80
C PRO A 247 -18.95 5.95 1.11
N LYS A 248 -19.27 5.48 2.31
CA LYS A 248 -19.02 4.09 2.77
C LYS A 248 -19.60 2.99 1.86
N ARG A 249 -20.61 3.33 1.05
CA ARG A 249 -21.25 2.39 0.12
C ARG A 249 -20.35 2.04 -1.07
N GLN A 250 -19.37 2.88 -1.40
CA GLN A 250 -18.48 2.68 -2.54
C GLN A 250 -17.30 1.78 -2.16
N LYS A 251 -17.53 0.46 -2.23
CA LYS A 251 -16.56 -0.54 -1.76
C LYS A 251 -15.42 -0.88 -2.73
N THR A 252 -15.46 -0.39 -3.96
CA THR A 252 -14.49 -0.73 -5.01
C THR A 252 -13.25 0.18 -5.06
N GLN A 253 -13.24 1.24 -4.24
CA GLN A 253 -12.15 2.22 -4.16
C GLN A 253 -11.83 2.52 -2.69
N PRO A 254 -10.61 3.04 -2.39
CA PRO A 254 -10.29 3.52 -1.06
C PRO A 254 -11.26 4.61 -0.64
N ARG A 255 -11.74 4.55 0.60
CA ARG A 255 -12.67 5.55 1.11
C ARG A 255 -12.05 6.93 1.12
N VAL A 256 -10.81 7.05 1.59
CA VAL A 256 -10.06 8.30 1.57
C VAL A 256 -8.86 8.13 0.65
N ARG A 257 -8.67 9.09 -0.24
CA ARG A 257 -7.41 9.28 -0.96
C ARG A 257 -6.88 10.67 -0.67
N MET A 258 -5.61 10.74 -0.29
CA MET A 258 -4.92 11.97 0.05
C MET A 258 -3.61 12.06 -0.72
N LEU A 259 -3.45 13.12 -1.52
CA LEU A 259 -2.22 13.46 -2.20
C LEU A 259 -1.56 14.62 -1.45
N VAL A 260 -0.31 14.44 -1.02
CA VAL A 260 0.46 15.48 -0.32
C VAL A 260 1.72 15.77 -1.13
N LEU A 261 1.80 16.98 -1.69
CA LEU A 261 2.97 17.45 -2.42
C LEU A 261 4.07 17.88 -1.45
N ASN A 262 5.31 17.54 -1.78
CA ASN A 262 6.47 17.99 -1.03
C ASN A 262 7.01 19.31 -1.62
N PRO A 263 6.87 20.45 -0.91
CA PRO A 263 7.42 21.72 -1.36
C PRO A 263 8.96 21.75 -1.30
N SER A 264 9.59 20.83 -0.57
CA SER A 264 11.05 20.76 -0.38
C SER A 264 11.70 19.63 -1.20
N ALA A 265 11.00 19.12 -2.22
CA ALA A 265 11.53 18.06 -3.08
C ALA A 265 12.76 18.52 -3.86
N SER A 266 13.81 17.70 -3.90
CA SER A 266 14.99 17.92 -4.73
C SER A 266 14.66 17.81 -6.22
N ALA A 267 13.73 16.92 -6.57
CA ALA A 267 13.18 16.76 -7.90
C ALA A 267 11.64 16.85 -7.80
N PRO A 268 11.04 18.04 -8.00
CA PRO A 268 9.58 18.18 -7.94
C PRO A 268 8.91 17.51 -9.14
N LEU A 269 7.65 17.10 -8.97
CA LEU A 269 6.82 16.70 -10.11
C LEU A 269 6.54 17.93 -10.98
N SER A 270 6.51 17.75 -12.29
CA SER A 270 5.98 18.77 -13.20
C SER A 270 4.46 18.93 -13.00
N GLU A 271 3.92 20.05 -13.47
CA GLU A 271 2.47 20.29 -13.43
C GLU A 271 1.70 19.18 -14.16
N SER A 272 2.22 18.71 -15.29
CA SER A 272 1.61 17.62 -16.07
C SER A 272 1.55 16.30 -15.28
N HIS A 273 2.64 15.92 -14.60
CA HIS A 273 2.64 14.76 -13.72
C HIS A 273 1.60 14.90 -12.62
N HIS A 274 1.57 16.07 -11.99
CA HIS A 274 0.65 16.34 -10.90
C HIS A 274 -0.81 16.25 -11.33
N ASP A 275 -1.18 16.86 -12.46
CA ASP A 275 -2.54 16.87 -12.97
C ASP A 275 -3.04 15.46 -13.31
N LEU A 276 -2.17 14.61 -13.88
CA LEU A 276 -2.51 13.23 -14.20
C LEU A 276 -2.59 12.32 -12.96
N ILE A 277 -1.74 12.55 -11.95
CA ILE A 277 -1.83 11.82 -10.68
C ILE A 277 -3.09 12.24 -9.91
N ARG A 278 -3.42 13.54 -9.90
CA ARG A 278 -4.67 14.05 -9.29
C ARG A 278 -5.91 13.35 -9.85
N GLN A 279 -5.94 13.06 -11.14
CA GLN A 279 -7.07 12.35 -11.76
C GLN A 279 -7.26 10.92 -11.24
N THR A 280 -6.27 10.37 -10.52
CA THR A 280 -6.42 9.08 -9.83
C THR A 280 -7.14 9.19 -8.49
N LEU A 281 -7.33 10.39 -7.93
CA LEU A 281 -7.93 10.59 -6.60
C LEU A 281 -9.37 10.11 -6.51
#